data_AF-A0A7C1EFC7-F1
#
_entry.id   AF-A0A7C1EFC7-F1
#
_cell.length_a   1.000
_cell.length_b   1.000
_cell.length_c   1.000
_cell.angle_alpha   90.00
_cell.angle_beta   90.00
_cell.angle_gamma   90.00
#
_symmetry.space_group_name_H-M   'P 1'
#
loop_
_entity.id
_entity.type
_entity.pdbx_description
1 polymer ?
#
loop_
_entity_poly.entity_id
_entity_poly.type
_entity_poly.pdbx_seq_one_letter_code
_entity_poly.pdbx_strand_id
1 'polypeptide(L)' 'MDLNSLGRLVLYIGIALVILGGVLMLFSRVPGLKNLGRLPGDIRVEGENFSCFFPIVSMIIISILLSLALNIILRLLNR' A
#
# COMPACT_ATOMS: atom_id res chain seq x y z
N MET A 1 -22.00 6.41 23.01
CA MET A 1 -20.67 6.58 22.41
C MET A 1 -20.31 8.05 22.56
N ASP A 2 -19.21 8.35 23.24
CA ASP A 2 -18.78 9.74 23.44
C ASP A 2 -18.36 10.38 22.12
N LEU A 3 -18.58 11.69 21.97
CA LEU A 3 -18.16 12.45 20.77
C LEU A 3 -16.68 12.25 20.44
N ASN A 4 -15.84 12.06 21.46
CA ASN A 4 -14.42 11.78 21.30
C ASN A 4 -14.17 10.39 20.65
N SER A 5 -14.94 9.38 21.05
CA SER A 5 -14.86 8.03 20.46
C SER A 5 -15.39 8.00 19.01
N LEU A 6 -16.46 8.75 18.73
CA LEU A 6 -16.99 8.94 17.38
C LEU A 6 -15.98 9.68 16.50
N GLY A 7 -15.32 10.73 17.01
CA GLY A 7 -14.28 11.46 16.29
C GLY A 7 -13.06 10.61 15.92
N ARG A 8 -12.61 9.73 16.84
CA ARG A 8 -11.54 8.76 16.55
C ARG A 8 -11.96 7.74 15.49
N LEU A 9 -13.20 7.25 15.54
CA LEU A 9 -13.73 6.32 14.55
C LEU A 9 -13.77 6.94 13.15
N VAL A 10 -14.24 8.19 13.04
CA VAL A 10 -14.23 8.94 11.78
C VAL A 10 -12.80 9.14 11.26
N LEU A 11 -11.84 9.47 12.13
CA LEU A 11 -10.43 9.59 11.75
C LEU A 11 -9.86 8.27 11.20
N TYR A 12 -10.10 7.14 11.86
CA TYR A 12 -9.61 5.85 11.38
C TYR A 12 -10.21 5.45 10.03
N ILE A 13 -11.51 5.66 9.84
CA ILE A 13 -12.17 5.39 8.55
C ILE A 13 -11.62 6.31 7.46
N GLY A 14 -11.43 7.60 7.75
CA GLY A 14 -10.85 8.55 6.81
C GLY A 14 -9.44 8.15 6.37
N ILE A 15 -8.58 7.77 7.32
CA ILE A 15 -7.23 7.27 7.00
C ILE A 15 -7.30 6.00 6.15
N ALA A 16 -8.17 5.05 6.51
CA ALA A 16 -8.35 3.82 5.74
C ALA A 16 -8.81 4.11 4.30
N LEU A 17 -9.74 5.03 4.09
CA LEU A 17 -10.21 5.45 2.76
C LEU A 17 -9.13 6.16 1.95
N VAL A 18 -8.30 7.01 2.58
CA VAL A 18 -7.17 7.66 1.91
C VAL A 18 -6.13 6.63 1.48
N ILE A 19 -5.81 5.65 2.33
CA ILE A 19 -4.91 4.55 1.97
C ILE A 19 -5.50 3.74 0.82
N LEU A 20 -6.78 3.36 0.91
CA LEU A 20 -7.45 2.53 -0.10
C LEU A 20 -7.57 3.26 -1.44
N GLY A 21 -7.93 4.55 -1.42
CA GLY A 21 -7.93 5.41 -2.60
C GLY A 21 -6.54 5.62 -3.19
N GLY A 22 -5.52 5.80 -2.34
CA GLY A 22 -4.11 5.89 -2.76
C GLY A 22 -3.63 4.60 -3.42
N VAL A 23 -3.96 3.45 -2.85
CA VAL A 23 -3.68 2.13 -3.43
C VAL A 23 -4.38 1.99 -4.77
N LEU A 24 -5.68 2.27 -4.87
CA LEU A 24 -6.43 2.21 -6.14
C LEU A 24 -5.87 3.18 -7.20
N MET A 25 -5.46 4.38 -6.81
CA MET A 25 -4.86 5.36 -7.71
C MET A 25 -3.47 4.91 -8.20
N LEU A 26 -2.69 4.27 -7.33
CA LEU A 26 -1.42 3.64 -7.68
C LEU A 26 -1.67 2.46 -8.63
N PHE A 27 -2.59 1.55 -8.31
CA PHE A 27 -3.01 0.45 -9.19
C PHE A 27 -3.55 0.93 -10.54
N SER A 28 -4.20 2.10 -10.59
CA SER A 28 -4.66 2.72 -11.84
C SER A 28 -3.52 3.37 -12.63
N ARG A 29 -2.48 3.87 -11.95
CA ARG A 29 -1.27 4.44 -12.55
C ARG A 29 -0.20 3.41 -12.90
N VAL A 30 -0.32 2.16 -12.43
CA VAL A 30 0.46 1.00 -12.89
C VAL A 30 0.17 0.82 -14.39
N PRO A 31 1.06 1.25 -15.30
CA PRO A 31 0.80 1.23 -16.74
C PRO A 31 0.75 -0.20 -17.29
N GLY A 32 1.18 -1.19 -16.49
CA GLY A 32 1.22 -2.61 -16.83
C GLY A 32 -0.12 -3.32 -16.88
N LEU A 33 -1.22 -2.72 -16.40
CA LEU A 33 -2.55 -3.35 -16.50
C LEU A 33 -3.24 -3.06 -17.86
N LYS A 34 -2.83 -2.00 -18.56
CA LYS A 34 -3.28 -1.74 -19.95
C LYS A 34 -2.38 -2.39 -21.01
N ASN A 35 -1.06 -2.49 -20.74
CA ASN A 35 -0.11 -3.24 -21.56
C ASN A 35 0.66 -4.22 -20.65
N LEU A 36 0.31 -5.49 -20.73
CA LEU A 36 0.65 -6.62 -19.85
C LEU A 36 2.16 -6.95 -19.63
N GLY A 37 3.08 -5.99 -19.45
CA GLY A 37 4.49 -6.38 -19.31
C GLY A 37 5.60 -5.40 -18.93
N ARG A 38 5.42 -4.08 -18.76
CA ARG A 38 6.57 -3.20 -18.42
C ARG A 38 6.21 -2.05 -17.49
N LEU A 39 6.39 -2.26 -16.18
CA LEU A 39 6.46 -1.18 -15.20
C LEU A 39 7.91 -0.72 -15.03
N PRO A 40 8.20 0.59 -15.10
CA PRO A 40 9.51 1.09 -14.71
C PRO A 40 9.64 0.98 -13.18
N GLY A 41 10.39 -0.02 -12.71
CA GLY A 41 10.66 -0.27 -11.29
C GLY A 41 10.36 -1.70 -10.82
N ASP A 42 9.47 -2.42 -11.52
CA ASP A 42 9.30 -3.87 -11.31
C ASP A 42 10.19 -4.60 -12.31
N ILE A 43 11.26 -5.23 -11.82
CA ILE A 43 12.22 -5.92 -12.67
C ILE A 43 11.56 -7.21 -13.13
N ARG A 44 11.13 -7.23 -14.39
CA ARG A 44 10.58 -8.41 -15.06
C ARG A 44 11.63 -8.95 -16.01
N VAL A 45 12.26 -10.05 -15.62
CA VAL A 45 13.22 -10.78 -16.45
C VAL A 45 12.46 -11.92 -17.13
N GLU A 46 12.17 -11.75 -18.42
CA GLU A 46 11.56 -12.78 -19.26
C GLU A 46 12.64 -13.38 -20.19
N GLY A 47 12.93 -14.67 -19.99
CA GLY A 47 13.74 -15.50 -20.88
C GLY A 47 12.86 -16.57 -21.58
N GLU A 48 13.42 -17.28 -22.56
CA GLU A 48 12.67 -18.20 -23.44
C GLU A 48 11.88 -19.31 -22.71
N ASN A 49 12.28 -19.69 -21.49
CA ASN A 49 11.61 -20.70 -20.66
C ASN A 49 11.33 -20.25 -19.21
N PHE A 50 11.61 -18.99 -18.84
CA PHE A 50 11.43 -18.52 -17.47
C PHE A 50 11.01 -17.05 -17.40
N SER A 51 10.11 -16.73 -16.48
CA SER A 51 9.69 -15.36 -16.18
C SER A 51 9.91 -15.11 -14.69
N CYS A 52 10.68 -14.08 -14.34
CA CYS A 52 10.94 -13.68 -12.97
C CYS A 52 10.50 -12.23 -12.77
N PHE A 53 9.63 -11.99 -11.79
CA PHE A 53 9.04 -10.69 -11.50
C PHE A 53 9.42 -10.22 -10.09
N PHE A 54 10.13 -9.10 -10.00
CA PHE A 54 10.57 -8.49 -8.74
C PHE A 54 9.86 -7.17 -8.48
N PRO A 55 8.79 -7.17 -7.68
CA PRO A 55 8.01 -5.98 -7.39
C PRO A 55 8.61 -5.14 -6.25
N ILE A 56 9.79 -4.56 -6.48
CA ILE A 56 10.57 -3.83 -5.46
C ILE A 56 9.78 -2.64 -4.89
N VAL A 57 9.15 -1.87 -5.76
CA VAL A 57 8.39 -0.67 -5.37
C VAL A 57 7.20 -1.06 -4.50
N SER A 58 6.50 -2.14 -4.85
CA SER A 58 5.37 -2.65 -4.07
C SER A 58 5.80 -3.11 -2.67
N MET A 59 6.93 -3.83 -2.59
CA MET A 59 7.50 -4.29 -1.32
C MET A 59 7.88 -3.12 -0.39
N ILE A 60 8.44 -2.05 -0.94
CA ILE A 60 8.79 -0.83 -0.17
C ILE A 60 7.53 -0.14 0.37
N ILE A 61 6.49 0.02 -0.45
CA ILE A 61 5.24 0.67 -0.03
C ILE A 61 4.58 -0.14 1.09
N ILE A 62 4.46 -1.46 0.92
CA ILE A 62 3.89 -2.36 1.92
C ILE A 62 4.71 -2.27 3.22
N SER A 63 6.04 -2.28 3.12
CA SER A 63 6.92 -2.17 4.29
C SER A 63 6.72 -0.86 5.05
N ILE A 64 6.64 0.27 4.36
CA ILE A 64 6.42 1.59 5.00
C ILE A 64 5.05 1.64 5.66
N LEU A 65 3.99 1.19 4.98
CA LEU A 65 2.64 1.16 5.54
C LEU A 65 2.55 0.30 6.78
N LEU A 66 3.12 -0.91 6.72
CA LEU A 66 3.11 -1.85 7.83
C LEU A 66 3.94 -1.32 9.01
N SER A 67 5.09 -0.71 8.74
CA SER A 67 5.93 -0.07 9.74
C SER A 67 5.22 1.09 10.43
N LEU A 68 4.51 1.93 9.68
CA LEU A 68 3.74 3.05 10.21
C LEU A 68 2.56 2.55 11.05
N ALA A 69 1.84 1.53 10.58
CA ALA A 69 0.74 0.91 11.31
C ALA A 69 1.22 0.29 12.64
N LEU A 70 2.29 -0.51 12.61
CA LEU A 70 2.90 -1.10 13.80
C LEU A 70 3.37 -0.02 14.78
N ASN A 71 4.02 1.04 14.30
CA ASN A 71 4.48 2.13 15.14
C ASN A 71 3.30 2.83 15.85
N ILE A 72 2.23 3.12 15.12
CA ILE A 72 1.01 3.71 15.69
C ILE A 72 0.39 2.79 16.74
N ILE A 73 0.26 1.49 16.44
CA ILE A 73 -0.29 0.49 17.38
C ILE A 73 0.57 0.39 18.64
N LEU A 74 1.89 0.24 18.50
CA LEU A 74 2.82 0.16 19.63
C LEU A 74 2.79 1.44 20.47
N ARG A 75 2.71 2.61 19.82
CA ARG A 75 2.62 3.90 20.51
C ARG A 75 1.30 4.09 21.25
N LEU A 76 0.20 3.52 20.74
CA LEU A 76 -1.10 3.52 21.41
C LEU A 76 -1.18 2.50 22.55
N LEU A 77 -0.49 1.36 22.43
CA LEU A 77 -0.47 0.30 23.45
C LEU A 77 0.48 0.62 24.61
N ASN A 78 1.55 1.39 24.35
CA ASN A 78 2.52 1.83 25.36
C ASN A 78 2.12 3.16 26.04
N ARG A 79 0.83 3.51 25.98
CA ARG A 79 0.17 4.64 26.62
C ARG A 79 -0.88 4.11 27.58
#